data_AF-A0A843F1H6-F1
#
_entry.id   AF-A0A843F1H6-F1
#
_cell.length_a   1.000
_cell.length_b   1.000
_cell.length_c   1.000
_cell.angle_alpha   90.00
_cell.angle_beta   90.00
_cell.angle_gamma   90.00
#
_symmetry.space_group_name_H-M   'P 1'
#
loop_
_entity.id
_entity.type
_entity.pdbx_description
1 polymer ?
#
loop_
_entity_poly.entity_id
_entity_poly.type
_entity_poly.pdbx_seq_one_letter_code
_entity_poly.pdbx_strand_id
1 'polypeptide(L)'
;MCIAAPAHVIEIDRDDKLLIADFGGARQHAKIDLLPEVEVGDYVLIHAGYAIEKLSEEAAKESLEAWEELLESLEEEDKEMEKARVEFYESIN
;
A
#
# COMPACT_ATOMS: atom_id res chain seq x y z
N MET A 1 2.24 -14.06 5.15
CA MET A 1 2.87 -12.84 5.69
C MET A 1 2.37 -11.70 4.82
N CYS A 2 1.58 -10.78 5.39
CA CYS A 2 1.15 -9.56 4.70
C CYS A 2 1.77 -8.39 5.46
N ILE A 3 2.41 -7.48 4.73
CA ILE A 3 2.83 -6.19 5.26
C ILE A 3 1.65 -5.22 5.04
N ALA A 4 1.26 -4.47 6.07
CA ALA A 4 0.18 -3.50 5.98
C ALA A 4 0.73 -2.20 5.36
N ALA A 5 0.21 -1.82 4.20
CA ALA A 5 0.48 -0.53 3.59
C ALA A 5 -0.60 0.49 4.03
N PRO A 6 -0.24 1.77 4.22
CA PRO A 6 -1.21 2.83 4.48
C PRO A 6 -2.04 3.08 3.22
N ALA A 7 -3.36 3.00 3.33
CA ALA A 7 -4.27 3.24 2.21
C ALA A 7 -5.17 4.45 2.49
N HIS A 8 -5.34 5.31 1.49
CA HIS A 8 -6.17 6.50 1.56
C HIS A 8 -7.64 6.15 1.29
N VAL A 9 -8.54 6.44 2.22
CA VAL A 9 -9.97 6.12 2.08
C VAL A 9 -10.61 7.05 1.06
N ILE A 10 -11.19 6.47 0.00
CA ILE A 10 -11.82 7.19 -1.10
C ILE A 10 -13.35 7.05 -1.11
N GLU A 11 -13.89 6.00 -0.48
CA GLU A 11 -15.34 5.75 -0.41
C GLU A 11 -15.70 4.97 0.86
N ILE A 12 -16.87 5.24 1.43
CA ILE A 12 -17.42 4.50 2.58
C ILE A 12 -18.90 4.21 2.34
N ASP A 13 -19.28 2.95 2.44
CA ASP A 13 -20.65 2.49 2.58
C ASP A 13 -20.91 2.16 4.06
N ARG A 14 -21.72 3.01 4.71
CA ARG A 14 -22.06 2.87 6.13
C ARG A 14 -23.08 1.76 6.39
N ASP A 15 -23.94 1.46 5.43
CA ASP A 15 -25.00 0.45 5.58
C ASP A 15 -24.38 -0.96 5.54
N ASP A 16 -23.45 -1.19 4.61
CA ASP A 16 -22.73 -2.46 4.47
C ASP A 16 -21.43 -2.54 5.29
N LYS A 17 -21.10 -1.45 6.00
CA LYS A 17 -19.87 -1.28 6.78
C LYS A 17 -18.62 -1.59 5.97
N LEU A 18 -18.57 -1.07 4.75
CA LEU A 18 -17.48 -1.27 3.81
C LEU A 18 -16.79 0.07 3.56
N LEU A 19 -15.48 0.04 3.40
CA LEU A 19 -14.74 1.15 2.83
C LEU A 19 -13.91 0.70 1.64
N ILE A 20 -13.64 1.64 0.74
CA ILE A 20 -12.70 1.49 -0.37
C ILE A 20 -11.56 2.46 -0.13
N ALA A 21 -10.34 1.95 -0.16
CA ALA A 21 -9.12 2.75 -0.03
C ALA A 21 -8.18 2.51 -1.21
N ASP A 22 -7.34 3.50 -1.50
CA ASP A 22 -6.32 3.47 -2.54
C ASP A 22 -4.92 3.48 -1.93
N PHE A 23 -4.05 2.61 -2.42
CA PHE A 23 -2.61 2.66 -2.16
C PHE A 23 -1.87 2.54 -3.48
N GLY A 24 -1.21 3.61 -3.91
CA GLY A 24 -0.42 3.61 -5.15
C GLY A 24 -1.23 3.21 -6.39
N GLY A 25 -2.54 3.53 -6.45
CA GLY A 25 -3.45 3.14 -7.52
C GLY A 25 -4.10 1.76 -7.36
N ALA A 26 -3.74 0.98 -6.34
CA ALA A 26 -4.39 -0.28 -6.01
C ALA A 26 -5.59 -0.02 -5.08
N ARG A 27 -6.79 -0.35 -5.56
CA ARG A 27 -8.02 -0.25 -4.76
C ARG A 27 -8.21 -1.48 -3.87
N GLN A 28 -8.43 -1.24 -2.59
CA GLN A 28 -8.66 -2.27 -1.58
C GLN A 28 -10.01 -2.05 -0.89
N HIS A 29 -10.75 -3.15 -0.70
CA HIS A 29 -11.97 -3.15 0.09
C HIS A 29 -11.67 -3.63 1.50
N ALA A 30 -12.23 -2.96 2.50
CA ALA A 30 -12.09 -3.36 3.89
C ALA A 30 -13.38 -3.12 4.69
N LYS A 31 -13.58 -3.94 5.72
CA LYS A 31 -14.63 -3.72 6.72
C LYS A 31 -14.22 -2.64 7.71
N ILE A 32 -15.14 -1.72 7.98
CA ILE A 32 -14.95 -0.57 8.89
C ILE A 32 -15.42 -0.88 10.33
N ASP A 33 -15.87 -2.11 10.62
CA ASP A 33 -16.42 -2.51 11.93
C ASP A 33 -15.54 -2.18 13.14
N LEU A 34 -14.22 -2.08 12.96
CA LEU A 34 -13.26 -1.79 14.03
C LEU A 34 -12.99 -0.29 14.21
N LEU A 35 -13.33 0.55 13.22
CA LEU A 35 -13.02 1.98 13.17
C LEU A 35 -14.24 2.80 12.69
N PRO A 36 -15.35 2.81 13.45
CA PRO A 36 -16.58 3.48 13.03
C PRO A 36 -16.44 4.99 12.78
N GLU A 37 -15.40 5.63 13.30
CA GLU A 37 -15.09 7.06 13.17
C GLU A 37 -14.24 7.41 11.93
N VAL A 38 -13.84 6.44 11.11
CA VAL A 38 -13.12 6.70 9.86
C VAL A 38 -14.04 7.42 8.86
N GLU A 39 -13.48 8.41 8.20
CA GLU A 39 -14.12 9.23 7.17
C GLU A 39 -13.36 9.13 5.84
N VAL A 40 -14.02 9.52 4.75
CA VAL A 40 -13.36 9.69 3.45
C VAL A 40 -12.27 10.77 3.58
N GLY A 41 -11.06 10.48 3.08
CA GLY A 41 -9.87 11.31 3.25
C GLY A 41 -8.91 10.84 4.34
N ASP A 42 -9.35 9.95 5.24
CA ASP A 42 -8.46 9.37 6.24
C ASP A 42 -7.49 8.34 5.61
N TYR A 43 -6.37 8.11 6.29
CA TYR A 43 -5.50 6.99 6.00
C TYR A 43 -5.72 5.86 6.99
N VAL A 44 -5.78 4.63 6.50
CA VAL A 44 -5.99 3.44 7.33
C VAL A 44 -5.01 2.33 6.99
N LEU A 45 -4.70 1.49 7.97
CA LEU A 45 -4.04 0.22 7.75
C LEU A 45 -5.07 -0.87 7.51
N ILE A 46 -4.91 -1.63 6.42
CA ILE A 46 -5.78 -2.75 6.07
C ILE A 46 -5.07 -4.07 6.32
N HIS A 47 -5.72 -4.96 7.07
CA HIS A 47 -5.24 -6.32 7.29
C HIS A 47 -6.39 -7.31 7.23
N ALA A 48 -6.19 -8.40 6.48
CA ALA A 48 -7.17 -9.49 6.33
C ALA A 48 -8.60 -9.03 5.96
N GLY A 49 -8.72 -7.94 5.18
CA GLY A 49 -9.99 -7.38 4.76
C GLY A 49 -10.68 -6.46 5.78
N TYR A 50 -9.97 -6.03 6.82
CA TYR A 50 -10.45 -5.08 7.83
C TYR A 50 -9.54 -3.85 7.90
N ALA A 51 -10.14 -2.68 8.10
CA ALA A 51 -9.40 -1.50 8.52
C ALA A 51 -9.16 -1.65 10.03
N ILE A 52 -7.89 -1.70 10.43
CA ILE A 52 -7.49 -2.04 11.81
C ILE A 52 -6.96 -0.85 12.59
N GLU A 53 -6.47 0.17 11.91
CA GLU A 53 -5.96 1.39 12.51
C GLU A 53 -6.17 2.60 11.58
N LYS A 54 -6.61 3.72 12.15
CA LYS A 54 -6.62 5.04 11.49
C LYS A 54 -5.30 5.75 11.81
N LEU A 55 -4.62 6.22 10.78
CA LEU A 55 -3.37 6.95 10.91
C LEU A 55 -3.63 8.45 11.08
N SER A 56 -2.76 9.12 11.84
CA SER A 56 -2.66 10.58 11.77
C SER A 56 -2.06 10.99 10.43
N GLU A 57 -2.27 12.24 10.02
CA GLU A 57 -1.71 12.78 8.78
C GLU A 57 -0.18 12.70 8.77
N GLU A 58 0.46 12.96 9.92
CA GLU A 58 1.90 12.86 10.12
C GLU A 58 2.40 11.41 9.97
N ALA A 59 1.77 10.46 10.67
CA ALA A 59 2.15 9.04 10.59
C ALA A 59 1.88 8.44 9.21
N ALA A 60 0.80 8.86 8.54
CA ALA A 60 0.50 8.49 7.17
C ALA A 60 1.60 8.99 6.23
N LYS A 61 2.01 10.24 6.37
CA LYS A 61 3.08 10.83 5.55
C LYS A 61 4.42 10.10 5.74
N GLU A 62 4.85 9.91 6.98
CA GLU A 62 6.11 9.18 7.27
C GLU A 62 6.06 7.75 6.71
N SER A 63 4.91 7.09 6.84
CA SER A 63 4.74 5.73 6.30
C SER A 63 4.80 5.72 4.77
N LEU A 64 4.17 6.69 4.10
CA LEU A 64 4.18 6.79 2.64
C LEU A 64 5.59 7.08 2.10
N GLU A 65 6.34 7.98 2.75
CA GLU A 65 7.73 8.27 2.39
C GLU A 65 8.60 7.02 2.51
N ALA A 66 8.50 6.29 3.61
CA ALA A 66 9.24 5.04 3.80
C ALA A 66 8.86 3.95 2.76
N TRP A 67 7.60 3.91 2.33
CA TRP A 67 7.15 3.02 1.26
C TRP A 67 7.71 3.40 -0.10
N GLU A 68 7.77 4.70 -0.41
CA GLU A 68 8.33 5.20 -1.66
C GLU A 68 9.81 4.87 -1.77
N GLU A 69 10.61 5.11 -0.73
CA GLU A 69 12.03 4.74 -0.67
C GLU A 69 12.24 3.22 -0.87
N LEU A 70 11.39 2.40 -0.24
CA LEU A 70 11.45 0.95 -0.39
C LEU A 70 11.14 0.51 -1.84
N LEU A 71 10.11 1.10 -2.47
CA LEU A 71 9.75 0.76 -3.84
C LEU A 71 10.84 1.17 -4.84
N GLU A 72 11.45 2.35 -4.65
CA GLU A 72 12.54 2.83 -5.50
C GLU A 72 13.76 1.90 -5.43
N SER A 73 14.18 1.50 -4.23
CA SER A 73 15.31 0.59 -4.05
C SER A 73 15.08 -0.79 -4.68
N LEU A 74 13.86 -1.33 -4.57
CA LEU A 74 13.49 -2.60 -5.22
C LEU A 74 13.52 -2.48 -6.75
N GLU A 75 13.07 -1.35 -7.31
CA GLU A 75 13.13 -1.14 -8.76
C GLU A 75 14.57 -1.04 -9.29
N GLU A 76 15.47 -0.41 -8.55
CA GLU A 76 16.89 -0.32 -8.92
C GLU A 76 17.54 -1.71 -8.92
N GLU A 77 17.28 -2.51 -7.89
CA GLU A 77 17.76 -3.90 -7.82
C GLU A 77 17.25 -4.74 -9.01
N ASP A 78 15.97 -4.64 -9.35
CA ASP A 78 15.38 -5.35 -10.50
C ASP A 78 16.04 -4.93 -11.83
N LYS A 79 16.32 -3.64 -12.04
CA LYS A 79 16.98 -3.12 -13.24
C LYS A 79 18.43 -3.65 -13.37
N GLU A 80 19.18 -3.67 -12.27
CA GLU A 80 20.55 -4.19 -12.27
C GLU A 80 20.59 -5.70 -12.48
N MET A 81 19.66 -6.45 -11.89
CA MET A 81 19.48 -7.89 -12.11
C MET A 81 19.13 -8.21 -13.58
N GLU A 82 18.24 -7.41 -14.19
CA GLU A 82 17.86 -7.54 -15.60
C GLU A 82 19.07 -7.33 -16.52
N LYS A 83 19.87 -6.27 -16.28
CA LYS A 83 21.12 -6.02 -17.05
C LYS A 83 22.10 -7.18 -16.92
N ALA A 84 22.38 -7.64 -15.70
CA ALA A 84 23.29 -8.75 -15.46
C ALA A 84 22.83 -10.04 -16.16
N ARG A 85 21.50 -10.29 -16.20
CA ARG A 85 20.93 -11.44 -16.92
C ARG A 85 21.14 -11.34 -18.43
N VAL A 86 20.97 -10.15 -19.00
CA VAL A 86 21.19 -9.89 -20.44
C VAL A 86 22.67 -10.06 -20.78
N GLU A 87 23.59 -9.44 -20.04
CA GLU A 87 25.03 -9.56 -20.26
C GLU A 87 25.52 -11.01 -20.14
N PHE A 88 25.02 -11.75 -19.14
CA PHE A 88 25.33 -13.16 -18.99
C PHE A 88 24.90 -13.98 -20.22
N TYR A 89 23.68 -13.77 -20.72
CA TYR A 89 23.17 -14.47 -21.90
C TYR A 89 23.98 -14.15 -23.17
N GLU A 90 24.39 -12.91 -23.35
CA GLU A 90 25.26 -12.50 -24.46
C GLU A 90 26.67 -13.11 -24.36
N SER A 91 27.18 -13.38 -23.15
CA SER A 91 28.52 -13.95 -22.97
C SER A 91 28.62 -15.46 -23.29
N ILE A 92 27.49 -16.17 -23.36
CA ILE A 92 27.42 -17.62 -23.57
C ILE A 92 26.92 -18.05 -24.97
N ASN A 93 26.59 -17.09 -25.84
CA ASN A 93 26.23 -17.29 -27.26
C ASN A 93 27.35 -16.79 -28.18
#